data_AF-A0A0S7EL71-F1
#
_entry.id   AF-A0A0S7EL71-F1
#
_cell.length_a   1.000
_cell.length_b   1.000
_cell.length_c   1.000
_cell.angle_alpha   90.00
_cell.angle_beta   90.00
_cell.angle_gamma   90.00
#
_symmetry.space_group_name_H-M   'P 1'
#
loop_
_entity.id
_entity.type
_entity.pdbx_description
1 polymer ?
#
loop_
_entity_poly.entity_id
_entity_poly.type
_entity_poly.pdbx_seq_one_letter_code
_entity_poly.pdbx_strand_id
1 'polypeptide(L)'
;DTFSPSLVKNTLTFRTCSRDPTQGIEIRLKDMLQEFLQHCKDDKHDNAKRELEEKCFSDATVQYYTILENLTAFQGSLKSGVSVISDVLEDDFWQRCLVACCLQIALKSTFRVSDVTLLLKVFKLDSYLFLEVHNQFLLRFRKRKCMDLIRFFKPIGTKVLESAVWASHSRLWEKIKDNEGFPPFKDQYHTQLTSPTNVEGQPESNPQEADVILEAESSTTS
;
A
#
# COMPACT_ATOMS: atom_id res chain seq x y z
N ASP A 1 0.80 -28.28 5.76
CA ASP A 1 -0.52 -27.68 6.01
C ASP A 1 -1.06 -27.03 4.74
N THR A 2 -1.85 -27.79 4.00
CA THR A 2 -2.39 -27.40 2.70
C THR A 2 -3.60 -26.50 2.94
N PHE A 3 -3.41 -25.18 2.86
CA PHE A 3 -4.49 -24.19 2.92
C PHE A 3 -5.47 -24.45 1.77
N SER A 4 -6.67 -24.94 2.09
CA SER A 4 -7.70 -25.22 1.10
C SER A 4 -8.52 -23.95 0.84
N PRO A 5 -8.62 -23.45 -0.41
CA PRO A 5 -9.32 -22.20 -0.74
C PRO A 5 -10.78 -22.16 -0.32
N SER A 6 -11.44 -23.33 -0.25
CA SER A 6 -12.83 -23.46 0.20
C SER A 6 -13.02 -23.19 1.70
N LEU A 7 -11.99 -23.42 2.52
CA LEU A 7 -12.08 -23.18 3.97
C LEU A 7 -12.01 -21.68 4.30
N VAL A 8 -11.18 -20.92 3.57
CA VAL A 8 -11.02 -19.47 3.77
C VAL A 8 -12.25 -18.71 3.28
N LYS A 9 -12.82 -19.09 2.12
CA LYS A 9 -14.09 -18.54 1.62
C LYS A 9 -15.24 -18.69 2.62
N ASN A 10 -15.31 -19.83 3.32
CA ASN A 10 -16.39 -20.13 4.27
C ASN A 10 -16.23 -19.49 5.65
N THR A 11 -15.06 -18.90 5.95
CA THR A 11 -14.78 -18.32 7.28
C THR A 11 -15.13 -16.83 7.34
N LEU A 12 -15.15 -16.14 6.20
CA LEU A 12 -15.43 -14.70 6.14
C LEU A 12 -16.93 -14.43 6.26
N THR A 13 -17.41 -14.28 7.50
CA THR A 13 -18.81 -13.96 7.78
C THR A 13 -19.01 -12.44 7.83
N PHE A 14 -19.46 -11.84 6.72
CA PHE A 14 -19.89 -10.43 6.67
C PHE A 14 -21.23 -10.17 7.37
N ARG A 15 -21.57 -10.97 8.40
CA ARG A 15 -22.85 -10.94 9.12
C ARG A 15 -23.18 -9.59 9.75
N THR A 16 -22.23 -8.66 9.78
CA THR A 16 -22.39 -7.30 10.29
C THR A 16 -22.73 -6.27 9.20
N CYS A 17 -22.64 -6.57 7.90
CA CYS A 17 -22.96 -5.63 6.82
C CYS A 17 -24.49 -5.56 6.57
N SER A 18 -25.01 -4.37 6.23
CA SER A 18 -26.46 -4.18 5.99
C SER A 18 -26.97 -4.95 4.76
N ARG A 19 -26.08 -5.26 3.82
CA ARG A 19 -26.29 -6.12 2.67
C ARG A 19 -25.09 -7.05 2.60
N ASP A 20 -25.29 -8.34 2.38
CA ASP A 20 -24.19 -9.30 2.27
C ASP A 20 -23.38 -9.02 0.99
N PRO A 21 -22.12 -8.55 1.10
CA PRO A 21 -21.32 -8.20 -0.07
C PRO A 21 -20.62 -9.43 -0.68
N THR A 22 -20.73 -10.63 -0.06
CA THR A 22 -19.97 -11.84 -0.43
C THR A 22 -20.09 -12.17 -1.92
N GLN A 23 -21.31 -12.21 -2.45
CA GLN A 23 -21.53 -12.58 -3.85
C GLN A 23 -20.99 -11.52 -4.82
N GLY A 24 -21.15 -10.24 -4.48
CA GLY A 24 -20.64 -9.13 -5.31
C GLY A 24 -19.10 -9.14 -5.36
N ILE A 25 -18.47 -9.41 -4.22
CA ILE A 25 -17.03 -9.57 -4.10
C ILE A 25 -16.52 -10.77 -4.92
N GLU A 26 -17.20 -11.91 -4.82
CA GLU A 26 -16.80 -13.11 -5.57
C GLU A 26 -16.92 -12.93 -7.09
N ILE A 27 -18.04 -12.37 -7.56
CA ILE A 27 -18.24 -12.07 -8.99
C ILE A 27 -17.14 -11.13 -9.48
N ARG A 28 -16.90 -10.04 -8.74
CA ARG A 28 -15.88 -9.05 -9.08
C ARG A 28 -14.49 -9.65 -9.16
N LEU A 29 -14.08 -10.43 -8.15
CA LEU A 29 -12.77 -11.09 -8.14
C LEU A 29 -12.63 -11.99 -9.37
N LYS A 30 -13.64 -12.81 -9.66
CA LYS A 30 -13.64 -13.70 -10.82
C LYS A 30 -13.52 -12.92 -12.13
N ASP A 31 -14.30 -11.86 -12.30
CA ASP A 31 -14.31 -11.04 -13.52
C ASP A 31 -12.95 -10.37 -13.75
N MET A 32 -12.32 -9.85 -12.69
CA MET A 32 -10.99 -9.25 -12.78
C MET A 32 -9.90 -10.27 -13.14
N LEU A 33 -9.93 -11.47 -12.55
CA LEU A 33 -8.98 -12.53 -12.91
C LEU A 33 -9.16 -12.94 -14.39
N GLN A 34 -10.40 -13.01 -14.87
CA GLN A 34 -10.70 -13.26 -16.27
C GLN A 34 -10.25 -12.12 -17.20
N GLU A 35 -10.41 -10.85 -16.79
CA GLU A 35 -9.91 -9.69 -17.53
C GLU A 35 -8.39 -9.76 -17.71
N PHE A 36 -7.66 -10.11 -16.64
CA PHE A 36 -6.21 -10.31 -16.71
C PHE A 36 -5.83 -11.47 -17.62
N LEU A 37 -6.50 -12.61 -17.49
CA LEU A 37 -6.29 -13.78 -18.35
C LEU A 37 -6.50 -13.43 -19.84
N GLN A 38 -7.55 -12.68 -20.15
CA GLN A 38 -7.83 -12.24 -21.51
C GLN A 38 -6.74 -11.32 -22.05
N HIS A 39 -6.16 -10.46 -21.20
CA HIS A 39 -5.03 -9.63 -21.57
C HIS A 39 -3.75 -10.44 -21.85
N CYS A 40 -3.58 -11.58 -21.18
CA CYS A 40 -2.47 -12.51 -21.41
C CYS A 40 -2.64 -13.43 -22.62
N LYS A 41 -3.74 -13.34 -23.38
CA LYS A 41 -3.97 -14.14 -24.59
C LYS A 41 -3.07 -13.65 -25.73
N ASP A 42 -1.82 -14.10 -25.70
CA ASP A 42 -0.93 -14.16 -26.86
C ASP A 42 -0.72 -15.65 -27.19
N ASP A 43 -0.92 -16.05 -28.44
CA ASP A 43 -1.21 -17.42 -28.92
C ASP A 43 -0.10 -18.48 -28.71
N LYS A 44 0.93 -18.21 -27.91
CA LYS A 44 2.18 -18.98 -27.93
C LYS A 44 2.49 -19.85 -26.70
N HIS A 45 1.72 -19.77 -25.60
CA HIS A 45 2.07 -20.47 -24.35
C HIS A 45 0.88 -21.03 -23.55
N ASP A 46 0.25 -22.10 -24.04
CA ASP A 46 -0.84 -22.81 -23.35
C ASP A 46 -0.48 -23.32 -21.95
N ASN A 47 0.77 -23.72 -21.72
CA ASN A 47 1.22 -24.22 -20.40
C ASN A 47 1.27 -23.11 -19.35
N ALA A 48 1.76 -21.91 -19.70
CA ALA A 48 1.83 -20.78 -18.78
C ALA A 48 0.42 -20.28 -18.42
N LYS A 49 -0.50 -20.31 -19.40
CA LYS A 49 -1.91 -19.99 -19.19
C LYS A 49 -2.58 -20.97 -18.22
N ARG A 50 -2.32 -22.26 -18.38
CA ARG A 50 -2.85 -23.29 -17.46
C ARG A 50 -2.34 -23.09 -16.04
N GLU A 51 -1.04 -22.84 -15.87
CA GLU A 51 -0.47 -22.58 -14.54
C GLU A 51 -1.02 -21.27 -13.92
N LEU A 52 -1.32 -20.27 -14.75
CA LEU A 52 -1.97 -19.04 -14.33
C LEU A 52 -3.39 -19.32 -13.80
N GLU A 53 -4.19 -20.07 -14.53
CA GLU A 53 -5.57 -20.40 -14.16
C GLU A 53 -5.67 -21.36 -12.95
N GLU A 54 -4.87 -22.43 -12.94
CA GLU A 54 -4.99 -23.50 -11.94
C GLU A 54 -4.34 -23.11 -10.60
N LYS A 55 -3.19 -22.45 -10.65
CA LYS A 55 -2.37 -22.18 -9.47
C LYS A 55 -2.40 -20.71 -9.08
N CYS A 56 -2.02 -19.83 -10.01
CA CYS A 56 -1.87 -18.41 -9.68
C CYS A 56 -3.21 -17.76 -9.26
N PHE A 57 -4.30 -18.04 -9.97
CA PHE A 57 -5.63 -17.50 -9.63
C PHE A 57 -6.20 -18.12 -8.36
N SER A 58 -5.92 -19.39 -8.09
CA SER A 58 -6.26 -20.04 -6.82
C SER A 58 -5.54 -19.35 -5.66
N ASP A 59 -4.22 -19.15 -5.78
CA ASP A 59 -3.39 -18.47 -4.78
C ASP A 59 -3.84 -17.02 -4.56
N ALA A 60 -4.12 -16.28 -5.65
CA ALA A 60 -4.61 -14.91 -5.57
C ALA A 60 -5.97 -14.83 -4.87
N THR A 61 -6.85 -15.80 -5.12
CA THR A 61 -8.17 -15.89 -4.46
C THR A 61 -8.01 -16.14 -2.96
N VAL A 62 -7.14 -17.07 -2.57
CA VAL A 62 -6.86 -17.34 -1.15
C VAL A 62 -6.32 -16.09 -0.47
N GLN A 63 -5.29 -15.47 -1.06
CA GLN A 63 -4.68 -14.26 -0.53
C GLN A 63 -5.70 -13.13 -0.40
N TYR A 64 -6.55 -12.94 -1.40
CA TYR A 64 -7.59 -11.92 -1.39
C TYR A 64 -8.48 -12.06 -0.16
N TYR A 65 -9.07 -13.22 0.10
CA TYR A 65 -9.94 -13.41 1.27
C TYR A 65 -9.17 -13.32 2.59
N THR A 66 -7.95 -13.87 2.67
CA THR A 66 -7.10 -13.74 3.87
C THR A 66 -6.78 -12.28 4.18
N ILE A 67 -6.42 -11.49 3.18
CA ILE A 67 -6.10 -10.07 3.36
C ILE A 67 -7.36 -9.28 3.71
N LEU A 68 -8.48 -9.58 3.06
CA LEU A 68 -9.77 -8.96 3.32
C LEU A 68 -10.21 -9.18 4.77
N GLU A 69 -10.04 -10.39 5.30
CA GLU A 69 -10.25 -10.70 6.72
C GLU A 69 -9.38 -9.84 7.63
N ASN A 70 -8.08 -9.73 7.33
CA ASN A 70 -7.16 -8.92 8.12
C ASN A 70 -7.52 -7.41 8.09
N LEU A 71 -8.02 -6.92 6.96
CA LEU A 71 -8.46 -5.54 6.79
C LEU A 71 -9.78 -5.24 7.52
N THR A 72 -10.69 -6.23 7.61
CA THR A 72 -12.05 -6.07 8.18
C THR A 72 -12.16 -6.45 9.66
N ALA A 73 -11.36 -7.39 10.15
CA ALA A 73 -11.47 -7.94 11.49
C ALA A 73 -11.30 -6.93 12.64
N PHE A 74 -10.81 -5.69 12.38
CA PHE A 74 -10.48 -4.72 13.43
C PHE A 74 -11.69 -3.95 13.91
N GLN A 75 -12.72 -3.85 13.07
CA GLN A 75 -13.79 -2.88 13.25
C GLN A 75 -15.05 -3.45 13.91
N GLY A 76 -15.07 -4.76 14.21
CA GLY A 76 -16.16 -5.41 14.93
C GLY A 76 -16.29 -5.05 16.42
N SER A 77 -15.31 -4.35 17.03
CA SER A 77 -15.38 -3.95 18.44
C SER A 77 -15.89 -2.52 18.68
N LEU A 78 -16.07 -1.70 17.64
CA LEU A 78 -16.64 -0.35 17.75
C LEU A 78 -18.01 -0.33 17.08
N LYS A 79 -19.06 0.00 17.85
CA LYS A 79 -20.45 0.16 17.40
C LYS A 79 -20.65 1.16 16.24
N SER A 80 -19.61 1.92 15.85
CA SER A 80 -19.58 2.87 14.73
C SER A 80 -18.90 2.33 13.45
N GLY A 81 -18.32 1.12 13.47
CA GLY A 81 -17.51 0.58 12.37
C GLY A 81 -18.30 -0.10 11.25
N VAL A 82 -19.59 -0.35 11.44
CA VAL A 82 -20.42 -1.17 10.53
C VAL A 82 -20.68 -0.48 9.18
N SER A 83 -20.93 0.82 9.16
CA SER A 83 -21.13 1.57 7.90
C SER A 83 -19.83 1.65 7.09
N VAL A 84 -18.71 1.93 7.75
CA VAL A 84 -17.40 2.10 7.11
C VAL A 84 -16.91 0.82 6.43
N ILE A 85 -17.27 -0.36 6.94
CA ILE A 85 -16.91 -1.64 6.29
C ILE A 85 -17.71 -1.84 5.00
N SER A 86 -19.04 -1.61 5.03
CA SER A 86 -19.88 -1.74 3.82
C SER A 86 -19.41 -0.78 2.74
N ASP A 87 -19.14 0.48 3.11
CA ASP A 87 -18.72 1.52 2.16
C ASP A 87 -17.39 1.18 1.48
N VAL A 88 -16.41 0.65 2.23
CA VAL A 88 -15.10 0.26 1.69
C VAL A 88 -15.17 -1.03 0.87
N LEU A 89 -16.04 -1.97 1.24
CA LEU A 89 -16.23 -3.21 0.49
C LEU A 89 -16.99 -2.99 -0.82
N GLU A 90 -17.85 -1.98 -0.86
CA GLU A 90 -18.60 -1.57 -2.05
C GLU A 90 -17.77 -0.67 -2.99
N ASP A 91 -16.70 -0.05 -2.51
CA ASP A 91 -15.79 0.78 -3.32
C ASP A 91 -15.06 -0.06 -4.39
N ASP A 92 -15.47 0.14 -5.64
CA ASP A 92 -14.94 -0.52 -6.84
C ASP A 92 -13.42 -0.32 -7.00
N PHE A 93 -12.92 0.89 -6.76
CA PHE A 93 -11.51 1.22 -6.92
C PHE A 93 -10.66 0.55 -5.84
N TRP A 94 -11.12 0.60 -4.59
CA TRP A 94 -10.49 -0.07 -3.46
C TRP A 94 -10.37 -1.58 -3.70
N GLN A 95 -11.46 -2.19 -4.17
CA GLN A 95 -11.49 -3.63 -4.47
C GLN A 95 -10.52 -3.99 -5.59
N ARG A 96 -10.49 -3.20 -6.67
CA ARG A 96 -9.53 -3.43 -7.76
C ARG A 96 -8.09 -3.32 -7.29
N CYS A 97 -7.79 -2.34 -6.43
CA CYS A 97 -6.45 -2.21 -5.84
C CYS A 97 -6.06 -3.45 -5.03
N LEU A 98 -6.99 -3.99 -4.25
CA LEU A 98 -6.76 -5.21 -3.47
C LEU A 98 -6.51 -6.42 -4.37
N VAL A 99 -7.36 -6.64 -5.39
CA VAL A 99 -7.18 -7.73 -6.36
C VAL A 99 -5.83 -7.60 -7.09
N ALA A 100 -5.46 -6.39 -7.52
CA ALA A 100 -4.17 -6.12 -8.15
C ALA A 100 -3.00 -6.52 -7.23
N CYS A 101 -3.05 -6.18 -5.94
CA CYS A 101 -2.02 -6.57 -4.98
C CYS A 101 -1.96 -8.09 -4.77
N CYS A 102 -3.10 -8.77 -4.65
CA CYS A 102 -3.14 -10.22 -4.45
C CYS A 102 -2.61 -10.96 -5.68
N LEU A 103 -3.02 -10.53 -6.87
CA LEU A 103 -2.53 -11.10 -8.12
C LEU A 103 -1.04 -10.82 -8.31
N GLN A 104 -0.55 -9.64 -7.94
CA GLN A 104 0.87 -9.30 -7.95
C GLN A 104 1.70 -10.23 -7.04
N ILE A 105 1.20 -10.56 -5.84
CA ILE A 105 1.88 -11.49 -4.93
C ILE A 105 1.86 -12.91 -5.51
N ALA A 106 0.71 -13.37 -6.00
CA ALA A 106 0.56 -14.69 -6.61
C ALA A 106 1.43 -14.87 -7.86
N LEU A 107 1.47 -13.89 -8.78
CA LEU A 107 2.31 -13.91 -9.98
C LEU A 107 3.79 -14.01 -9.63
N LYS A 108 4.23 -13.23 -8.64
CA LYS A 108 5.62 -13.28 -8.17
C LYS A 108 5.98 -14.63 -7.55
N SER A 109 5.04 -15.26 -6.85
CA SER A 109 5.22 -16.59 -6.27
C SER A 109 5.32 -17.67 -7.35
N THR A 110 4.38 -17.65 -8.30
CA THR A 110 4.25 -18.69 -9.34
C THR A 110 5.32 -18.56 -10.42
N PHE A 111 5.50 -17.37 -10.99
CA PHE A 111 6.33 -17.17 -12.19
C PHE A 111 7.67 -16.48 -11.91
N ARG A 112 7.90 -16.01 -10.67
CA ARG A 112 9.10 -15.23 -10.27
C ARG A 112 9.36 -13.96 -11.09
N VAL A 113 8.44 -13.61 -11.99
CA VAL A 113 8.41 -12.41 -12.81
C VAL A 113 7.03 -11.80 -12.66
N SER A 114 6.98 -10.49 -12.47
CA SER A 114 5.73 -9.77 -12.29
C SER A 114 5.96 -8.29 -12.46
N ASP A 115 5.16 -7.65 -13.29
CA ASP A 115 5.16 -6.21 -13.50
C ASP A 115 3.86 -5.62 -12.95
N VAL A 116 3.99 -4.84 -11.87
CA VAL A 116 2.85 -4.17 -11.24
C VAL A 116 2.22 -3.14 -12.18
N THR A 117 3.00 -2.54 -13.08
CA THR A 117 2.49 -1.53 -14.01
C THR A 117 1.53 -2.13 -15.04
N LEU A 118 1.75 -3.39 -15.44
CA LEU A 118 0.82 -4.14 -16.28
C LEU A 118 -0.53 -4.32 -15.57
N LEU A 119 -0.51 -4.67 -14.28
CA LEU A 119 -1.73 -4.84 -13.48
C LEU A 119 -2.49 -3.52 -13.33
N LEU A 120 -1.77 -2.41 -13.10
CA LEU A 120 -2.39 -1.08 -13.05
C LEU A 120 -3.07 -0.74 -14.39
N LYS A 121 -2.43 -1.06 -15.52
CA LYS A 121 -2.98 -0.82 -16.85
C LYS A 121 -4.21 -1.69 -17.13
N VAL A 122 -4.13 -3.00 -16.88
CA VAL A 122 -5.23 -3.95 -17.11
C VAL A 122 -6.45 -3.55 -16.29
N PHE A 123 -6.28 -3.25 -15.01
CA PHE A 123 -7.39 -2.91 -14.13
C PHE A 123 -7.78 -1.43 -14.15
N LYS A 124 -7.15 -0.63 -15.03
CA LYS A 124 -7.40 0.81 -15.23
C LYS A 124 -7.25 1.61 -13.92
N LEU A 125 -6.21 1.29 -13.17
CA LEU A 125 -5.89 1.92 -11.90
C LEU A 125 -4.97 3.12 -12.11
N ASP A 126 -5.39 4.28 -11.61
CA ASP A 126 -4.52 5.44 -11.49
C ASP A 126 -3.41 5.13 -10.46
N SER A 127 -2.16 5.38 -10.85
CA SER A 127 -1.00 4.97 -10.04
C SER A 127 -0.88 5.75 -8.74
N TYR A 128 -1.29 7.02 -8.72
CA TYR A 128 -1.26 7.85 -7.52
C TYR A 128 -2.38 7.42 -6.55
N LEU A 129 -3.61 7.29 -7.03
CA LEU A 129 -4.73 6.83 -6.21
C LEU A 129 -4.50 5.41 -5.70
N PHE A 130 -3.86 4.55 -6.50
CA PHE A 130 -3.45 3.22 -6.05
C PHE A 130 -2.51 3.29 -4.85
N LEU A 131 -1.51 4.18 -4.84
CA LEU A 131 -0.62 4.35 -3.69
C LEU A 131 -1.36 4.85 -2.45
N GLU A 132 -2.34 5.73 -2.62
CA GLU A 132 -3.16 6.22 -1.52
C GLU A 132 -3.92 5.06 -0.84
N VAL A 133 -4.60 4.24 -1.63
CA VAL A 133 -5.30 3.04 -1.15
C VAL A 133 -4.31 2.00 -0.58
N HIS A 134 -3.18 1.79 -1.23
CA HIS A 134 -2.13 0.86 -0.78
C HIS A 134 -1.57 1.25 0.59
N ASN A 135 -1.31 2.54 0.80
CA ASN A 135 -0.86 3.07 2.09
C ASN A 135 -1.92 2.87 3.18
N GLN A 136 -3.20 2.96 2.83
CA GLN A 136 -4.29 2.62 3.75
C GLN A 136 -4.31 1.14 4.14
N PHE A 137 -3.93 0.22 3.24
CA PHE A 137 -3.71 -1.20 3.59
C PHE A 137 -2.54 -1.35 4.56
N LEU A 138 -1.38 -0.77 4.22
CA LEU A 138 -0.18 -0.84 5.06
C LEU A 138 -0.42 -0.27 6.46
N LEU A 139 -1.15 0.84 6.58
CA LEU A 139 -1.50 1.42 7.88
C LEU A 139 -2.32 0.43 8.73
N ARG A 140 -3.29 -0.24 8.13
CA ARG A 140 -4.10 -1.27 8.83
C ARG A 140 -3.23 -2.46 9.23
N PHE A 141 -2.37 -2.96 8.35
CA PHE A 141 -1.45 -4.07 8.69
C PHE A 141 -0.48 -3.70 9.81
N ARG A 142 0.04 -2.46 9.83
CA ARG A 142 0.88 -1.95 10.91
C ARG A 142 0.12 -1.89 12.24
N LYS A 143 -1.10 -1.36 12.25
CA LYS A 143 -1.96 -1.34 13.44
C LYS A 143 -2.23 -2.76 13.97
N ARG A 144 -2.32 -3.74 13.07
CA ARG A 144 -2.48 -5.16 13.41
C ARG A 144 -1.19 -5.92 13.71
N LYS A 145 -0.03 -5.29 13.52
CA LYS A 145 1.29 -5.94 13.59
C LYS A 145 1.41 -7.18 12.69
N CYS A 146 0.71 -7.17 11.54
CA CYS A 146 0.75 -8.26 10.57
C CYS A 146 1.99 -8.15 9.68
N MET A 147 3.14 -8.59 10.22
CA MET A 147 4.45 -8.38 9.59
C MET A 147 4.59 -9.08 8.24
N ASP A 148 3.95 -10.24 8.06
CA ASP A 148 4.00 -10.96 6.78
C ASP A 148 3.29 -10.18 5.68
N LEU A 149 2.09 -9.65 5.94
CA LEU A 149 1.38 -8.80 4.97
C LEU A 149 2.14 -7.52 4.65
N ILE A 150 2.78 -6.89 5.65
CA ILE A 150 3.64 -5.71 5.41
C ILE A 150 4.81 -6.09 4.48
N ARG A 151 5.44 -7.25 4.71
CA ARG A 151 6.57 -7.74 3.89
C ARG A 151 6.15 -7.98 2.44
N PHE A 152 4.95 -8.50 2.21
CA PHE A 152 4.43 -8.74 0.86
C PHE A 152 3.98 -7.47 0.14
N PHE A 153 3.33 -6.54 0.85
CA PHE A 153 2.74 -5.34 0.24
C PHE A 153 3.74 -4.22 0.01
N LYS A 154 4.70 -4.00 0.92
CA LYS A 154 5.64 -2.88 0.83
C LYS A 154 6.37 -2.82 -0.53
N PRO A 155 6.93 -3.92 -1.08
CA PRO A 155 7.60 -3.88 -2.37
C PRO A 155 6.69 -3.49 -3.55
N ILE A 156 5.39 -3.77 -3.46
CA ILE A 156 4.41 -3.42 -4.51
C ILE A 156 4.29 -1.90 -4.61
N GLY A 157 4.05 -1.23 -3.48
CA GLY A 157 3.94 0.23 -3.42
C GLY A 157 5.26 0.90 -3.83
N THR A 158 6.40 0.38 -3.36
CA THR A 158 7.72 0.89 -3.78
C THR A 158 7.91 0.79 -5.31
N LYS A 159 7.58 -0.35 -5.92
CA LYS A 159 7.67 -0.53 -7.38
C LYS A 159 6.78 0.47 -8.13
N VAL A 160 5.55 0.70 -7.69
CA VAL A 160 4.64 1.67 -8.32
C VAL A 160 5.17 3.09 -8.19
N LEU A 161 5.65 3.46 -6.99
CA LEU A 161 6.25 4.76 -6.74
C LEU A 161 7.48 5.00 -7.62
N GLU A 162 8.34 4.00 -7.80
CA GLU A 162 9.56 4.12 -8.62
C GLU A 162 9.28 4.20 -10.12
N SER A 163 8.17 3.65 -10.62
CA SER A 163 7.97 3.43 -12.05
C SER A 163 6.83 4.22 -12.70
N ALA A 164 5.71 4.42 -12.01
CA ALA A 164 4.47 4.86 -12.65
C ALA A 164 3.97 6.23 -12.17
N VAL A 165 4.25 6.60 -10.92
CA VAL A 165 3.64 7.77 -10.29
C VAL A 165 4.27 9.09 -10.73
N TRP A 166 5.51 9.07 -11.20
CA TRP A 166 6.23 10.26 -11.71
C TRP A 166 5.91 10.58 -13.17
N ALA A 167 5.03 9.81 -13.82
CA ALA A 167 4.63 10.12 -15.19
C ALA A 167 4.03 11.54 -15.28
N SER A 168 4.30 12.25 -16.37
CA SER A 168 3.90 13.66 -16.53
C SER A 168 2.38 13.89 -16.44
N HIS A 169 1.59 12.86 -16.74
CA HIS A 169 0.12 12.88 -16.67
C HIS A 169 -0.45 12.38 -15.33
N SER A 170 0.41 12.14 -14.33
CA SER A 170 0.00 11.66 -13.01
C SER A 170 -0.69 12.76 -12.21
N ARG A 171 -1.77 12.40 -11.51
CA ARG A 171 -2.49 13.28 -10.55
C ARG A 171 -1.61 13.75 -9.39
N LEU A 172 -0.47 13.10 -9.17
CA LEU A 172 0.54 13.55 -8.21
C LEU A 172 0.93 15.01 -8.44
N TRP A 173 1.11 15.43 -9.70
CA TRP A 173 1.60 16.77 -10.02
C TRP A 173 0.60 17.87 -9.64
N GLU A 174 -0.69 17.60 -9.77
CA GLU A 174 -1.76 18.49 -9.30
C GLU A 174 -1.68 18.62 -7.77
N LYS A 175 -1.54 17.50 -7.06
CA LYS A 175 -1.41 17.50 -5.59
C LYS A 175 -0.15 18.21 -5.09
N ILE A 176 0.97 18.06 -5.79
CA ILE A 176 2.20 18.79 -5.47
C ILE A 176 2.01 20.29 -5.66
N LYS A 177 1.35 20.69 -6.76
CA LYS A 177 1.05 22.11 -7.03
C LYS A 177 0.15 22.72 -5.97
N ASP A 178 -0.88 21.97 -5.55
CA ASP A 178 -1.81 22.40 -4.50
C ASP A 178 -1.14 22.45 -3.12
N ASN A 179 -0.08 21.67 -2.89
CA ASN A 179 0.66 21.57 -1.64
C ASN A 179 1.97 22.40 -1.64
N GLU A 180 1.95 23.58 -2.26
CA GLU A 180 3.08 24.52 -2.31
C GLU A 180 4.39 23.91 -2.86
N GLY A 181 4.29 22.89 -3.72
CA GLY A 181 5.46 22.19 -4.28
C GLY A 181 5.99 21.04 -3.42
N PHE A 182 5.37 20.72 -2.28
CA PHE A 182 5.78 19.59 -1.44
C PHE A 182 5.05 18.29 -1.83
N PRO A 183 5.77 17.15 -1.89
CA PRO A 183 5.13 15.85 -2.07
C PRO A 183 4.12 15.54 -0.95
N PRO A 184 2.94 15.00 -1.27
CA PRO A 184 1.87 14.71 -0.30
C PRO A 184 2.22 13.59 0.71
N PHE A 185 3.44 13.02 0.63
CA PHE A 185 3.92 11.96 1.51
C PHE A 185 4.72 12.48 2.73
N LYS A 186 4.92 13.81 2.84
CA LYS A 186 5.81 14.44 3.83
C LYS A 186 5.33 14.26 5.28
N ASP A 187 4.02 14.23 5.52
CA ASP A 187 3.46 14.23 6.87
C ASP A 187 3.58 12.89 7.60
N GLN A 188 3.93 11.80 6.90
CA GLN A 188 4.04 10.48 7.53
C GLN A 188 5.37 10.24 8.26
N TYR A 189 6.36 11.12 8.06
CA TYR A 189 7.70 11.01 8.66
C TYR A 189 7.98 12.05 9.75
N HIS A 190 7.23 13.16 9.81
CA HIS A 190 7.48 14.23 10.79
C HIS A 190 6.92 13.96 12.19
N THR A 191 5.89 13.12 12.37
CA THR A 191 5.28 12.88 13.69
C THR A 191 6.14 12.03 14.64
N GLN A 192 7.33 11.58 14.23
CA GLN A 192 8.24 10.81 15.10
C GLN A 192 9.49 11.57 15.54
N LEU A 193 9.63 12.86 15.22
CA LEU A 193 10.82 13.63 15.61
C LEU A 193 10.56 14.85 16.51
N THR A 194 9.33 15.09 16.94
CA THR A 194 9.01 16.21 17.85
C THR A 194 8.31 15.70 19.10
N SER A 195 9.05 14.97 19.94
CA SER A 195 8.80 14.95 21.38
C SER A 195 9.82 15.90 22.01
N PRO A 196 9.43 17.06 22.56
CA PRO A 196 10.36 17.87 23.33
C PRO A 196 10.60 17.15 24.67
N THR A 197 11.79 16.59 24.86
CA THR A 197 12.24 16.17 26.18
C THR A 197 12.34 17.41 27.05
N ASN A 198 11.38 17.54 27.97
CA ASN A 198 11.40 18.51 29.03
C ASN A 198 12.48 18.09 30.04
N VAL A 199 13.56 18.87 30.16
CA VAL A 199 14.46 18.81 31.31
C VAL A 199 14.63 20.23 31.82
N GLU A 200 13.84 20.57 32.82
CA GLU A 200 14.01 21.77 33.62
C GLU A 200 14.74 21.39 34.91
N GLY A 201 15.82 22.12 35.20
CA GLY A 201 16.68 21.94 36.36
C GLY A 201 17.96 22.77 36.30
N GLN A 202 17.82 24.09 36.43
CA GLN A 202 18.90 25.06 36.74
C GLN A 202 19.32 24.96 38.24
N PRO A 203 20.38 25.64 38.78
CA PRO A 203 20.87 26.98 38.38
C PRO A 203 22.40 27.27 38.41
N GLU A 204 22.76 28.30 37.62
CA GLU A 204 23.72 29.41 37.86
C GLU A 204 25.15 29.18 38.38
N SER A 205 26.14 29.64 37.59
CA SER A 205 27.21 30.54 38.09
C SER A 205 27.98 31.23 36.94
N ASN A 206 27.67 32.52 36.79
CA ASN A 206 28.43 33.71 36.38
C ASN A 206 29.41 33.75 35.16
N PRO A 207 29.45 34.89 34.43
CA PRO A 207 30.30 35.14 33.26
C PRO A 207 31.56 35.96 33.61
N GLN A 208 32.68 35.71 32.92
CA GLN A 208 33.74 36.69 32.55
C GLN A 208 35.01 35.93 32.11
N GLU A 209 35.40 36.05 30.85
CA GLU A 209 36.70 36.66 30.47
C GLU A 209 36.78 36.77 28.93
N ALA A 210 37.14 37.96 28.50
CA ALA A 210 37.41 38.34 27.11
C ALA A 210 38.92 38.25 26.82
N ASP A 211 39.24 38.40 25.54
CA ASP A 211 40.58 38.50 24.92
C ASP A 211 41.34 37.16 24.79
N VAL A 212 41.96 36.82 23.65
CA VAL A 212 42.87 37.65 22.86
C VAL A 212 42.82 37.30 21.36
N ILE A 213 42.87 38.39 20.60
CA ILE A 213 43.10 38.66 19.18
C ILE A 213 44.27 37.87 18.56
N LEU A 214 44.16 37.48 17.28
CA LEU A 214 45.28 37.58 16.33
C LEU A 214 44.73 37.90 14.92
N GLU A 215 44.98 39.14 14.50
CA GLU A 215 44.69 39.70 13.19
C GLU A 215 45.65 39.22 12.09
N ALA A 216 45.05 39.04 10.91
CA ALA A 216 45.47 39.41 9.55
C ALA A 216 46.96 39.53 9.17
N GLU A 217 47.31 38.75 8.15
CA GLU A 217 48.34 39.07 7.16
C GLU A 217 47.91 40.22 6.24
N SER A 218 48.81 41.16 5.91
CA SER A 218 49.07 41.65 4.53
C SER A 218 50.11 42.79 4.47
N SER A 219 51.13 42.60 3.61
CA SER A 219 51.90 43.61 2.82
C SER A 219 52.88 44.52 3.61
N THR A 220 54.07 44.96 3.15
CA THR A 220 54.67 45.12 1.81
C THR A 220 56.20 45.39 1.94
N THR A 221 56.99 44.91 0.97
CA THR A 221 58.21 45.51 0.36
C THR A 221 59.11 46.50 1.14
N SER A 222 60.40 46.15 1.22
CA SER A 222 61.53 46.87 0.58
C SER A 222 62.76 45.97 0.51
#